data_AF-A0A2T5IQI9-F1
#
_entry.id   AF-A0A2T5IQI9-F1
#
_cell.length_a   1.000
_cell.length_b   1.000
_cell.length_c   1.000
_cell.angle_alpha   90.00
_cell.angle_beta   90.00
_cell.angle_gamma   90.00
#
_symmetry.space_group_name_H-M   'P 1'
#
loop_
_entity.id
_entity.type
_entity.pdbx_description
1 polymer ?
#
loop_
_entity_poly.entity_id
_entity_poly.type
_entity_poly.pdbx_seq_one_letter_code
_entity_poly.pdbx_strand_id
1 'polypeptide(L)' 'MDSENKQRLRSLMVNANLDTFAVKQLLEQQTKRKYSIRTVQAWAADSSKASSRECPEWVLENLEQIIKGR' A
#
# COMPACT_ATOMS: atom_id res chain seq x y z
N MET A 1 0.91 -18.37 -1.84
CA MET A 1 -0.43 -17.77 -2.01
C MET A 1 -0.35 -16.37 -1.44
N ASP A 2 -0.78 -15.35 -2.18
CA ASP A 2 -0.76 -13.97 -1.68
C ASP A 2 -1.77 -13.80 -0.56
N SER A 3 -1.39 -13.08 0.49
CA SER A 3 -2.31 -12.71 1.56
C SER A 3 -3.43 -11.82 1.05
N GLU A 4 -4.57 -11.87 1.72
CA GLU A 4 -5.74 -11.02 1.44
C GLU A 4 -5.34 -9.53 1.43
N ASN A 5 -4.49 -9.12 2.36
CA ASN A 5 -4.07 -7.72 2.48
C ASN A 5 -3.27 -7.22 1.28
N LYS A 6 -2.39 -8.06 0.71
CA LYS A 6 -1.65 -7.70 -0.51
C LYS A 6 -2.55 -7.61 -1.73
N GLN A 7 -3.55 -8.50 -1.82
CA GLN A 7 -4.52 -8.48 -2.91
C GLN A 7 -5.39 -7.21 -2.81
N ARG A 8 -5.83 -6.86 -1.61
CA ARG A 8 -6.59 -5.63 -1.33
C ARG A 8 -5.76 -4.38 -1.61
N LEU A 9 -4.49 -4.34 -1.20
CA LEU A 9 -3.59 -3.23 -1.52
C LEU A 9 -3.47 -3.02 -3.03
N ARG A 10 -3.18 -4.08 -3.80
CA ARG A 10 -3.06 -4.01 -5.26
C ARG A 10 -4.37 -3.57 -5.91
N SER A 11 -5.51 -4.05 -5.41
CA SER A 11 -6.82 -3.65 -5.92
C SER A 11 -7.09 -2.17 -5.68
N LEU A 12 -6.78 -1.64 -4.49
CA LEU A 12 -6.88 -0.21 -4.20
C LEU A 12 -5.97 0.63 -5.09
N MET A 13 -4.73 0.16 -5.30
CA MET A 13 -3.78 0.83 -6.19
C MET A 13 -4.29 0.90 -7.63
N VAL A 14 -4.81 -0.19 -8.18
CA VAL A 14 -5.36 -0.23 -9.53
C VAL A 14 -6.61 0.64 -9.65
N ASN A 15 -7.57 0.50 -8.72
CA ASN A 15 -8.84 1.20 -8.78
C ASN A 15 -8.70 2.72 -8.65
N ALA A 16 -7.75 3.19 -7.83
CA ALA A 16 -7.46 4.61 -7.63
C ALA A 16 -6.34 5.15 -8.54
N ASN A 17 -5.82 4.33 -9.47
CA ASN A 17 -4.70 4.64 -10.35
C ASN A 17 -3.47 5.19 -9.59
N LEU A 18 -3.07 4.49 -8.52
CA LEU A 18 -1.96 4.85 -7.65
C LEU A 18 -0.76 3.94 -7.91
N ASP A 19 0.42 4.54 -8.06
CA ASP A 19 1.68 3.81 -8.01
C ASP A 19 2.25 3.76 -6.58
N THR A 20 3.37 3.05 -6.40
CA THR A 20 4.00 2.93 -5.07
C THR A 20 4.49 4.25 -4.49
N PHE A 21 4.78 5.25 -5.35
CA PHE A 21 5.21 6.57 -4.91
C PHE A 21 4.02 7.40 -4.41
N ALA A 22 2.91 7.38 -5.13
CA ALA A 22 1.65 8.00 -4.72
C ALA A 22 1.15 7.40 -3.40
N VAL A 23 1.13 6.08 -3.27
CA VAL A 23 0.79 5.40 -2.01
C VAL A 23 1.67 5.88 -0.86
N LYS A 24 3.00 5.94 -1.07
CA LYS A 24 3.92 6.50 -0.07
C LYS A 24 3.51 7.92 0.33
N GLN A 25 3.34 8.83 -0.63
CA GLN A 25 3.03 10.23 -0.33
C GLN A 25 1.72 10.39 0.43
N LEU A 26 0.68 9.66 0.02
CA LEU A 26 -0.62 9.68 0.67
C LEU A 26 -0.54 9.18 2.11
N LEU A 27 0.17 8.07 2.35
CA LEU A 27 0.38 7.55 3.70
C LEU A 27 1.20 8.53 4.56
N GLU A 28 2.24 9.14 4.02
CA GLU A 28 3.05 10.14 4.75
C GLU A 28 2.21 11.37 5.14
N GLN A 29 1.32 11.81 4.25
CA GLN A 29 0.42 12.93 4.52
C GLN A 29 -0.61 12.61 5.60
N GLN A 30 -1.16 11.39 5.60
CA GLN A 30 -2.19 10.96 6.54
C GLN A 30 -1.62 10.62 7.91
N THR A 31 -0.58 9.80 7.98
CA THR A 31 -0.04 9.30 9.27
C THR A 31 1.03 10.21 9.88
N LYS A 32 1.50 11.21 9.13
CA LYS A 32 2.63 12.10 9.49
C LYS A 32 3.94 11.34 9.75
N ARG A 33 4.07 10.10 9.28
CA ARG A 33 5.29 9.28 9.39
C ARG A 33 5.95 9.15 8.02
N LYS A 34 7.28 9.14 7.98
CA LYS A 34 8.04 8.92 6.74
C LYS A 34 8.18 7.43 6.45
N TYR A 35 8.05 7.04 5.17
CA TYR A 35 8.23 5.66 4.72
C TYR A 35 9.22 5.59 3.58
N SER A 36 9.94 4.48 3.44
CA SER A 36 10.76 4.26 2.25
C SER A 36 9.89 3.76 1.09
N ILE A 37 10.21 4.15 -0.15
CA ILE A 37 9.53 3.60 -1.34
C ILE A 37 9.66 2.07 -1.36
N ARG A 38 10.82 1.54 -0.95
CA ARG A 38 11.07 0.08 -0.88
C ARG A 38 10.12 -0.63 0.07
N THR A 39 9.67 0.03 1.13
CA THR A 39 8.69 -0.54 2.07
C THR A 39 7.35 -0.75 1.36
N VAL A 40 6.87 0.25 0.63
CA VAL A 40 5.61 0.17 -0.12
C VAL A 40 5.71 -0.85 -1.26
N GLN A 41 6.84 -0.87 -1.95
CA GLN A 41 7.13 -1.89 -2.97
C GLN A 41 7.12 -3.31 -2.39
N ALA A 42 7.66 -3.51 -1.18
CA ALA A 42 7.64 -4.81 -0.52
C ALA A 42 6.22 -5.28 -0.18
N TRP A 43 5.31 -4.37 0.17
CA TRP A 43 3.90 -4.68 0.40
C TRP A 43 3.14 -5.01 -0.90
N ALA A 44 3.43 -4.28 -1.98
CA ALA A 44 2.79 -4.50 -3.28
C ALA A 44 3.41 -5.67 -4.07
N ALA A 45 4.59 -6.16 -3.67
CA ALA A 45 5.29 -7.22 -4.35
C ALA A 45 4.57 -8.56 -4.27
N ASP A 46 4.68 -9.34 -5.33
CA ASP A 46 4.29 -10.75 -5.37
C ASP A 46 4.95 -11.53 -4.20
N SER A 47 4.20 -12.42 -3.54
CA SER A 47 4.72 -13.19 -2.40
C SER A 47 5.82 -14.19 -2.74
N SER A 48 6.05 -14.49 -4.02
CA SER A 48 7.21 -15.27 -4.47
C SER A 48 8.55 -14.52 -4.36
N LYS A 49 8.54 -13.19 -4.27
CA LYS A 49 9.77 -12.39 -4.19
C LYS A 49 10.35 -12.42 -2.78
N ALA A 50 11.67 -12.59 -2.66
CA ALA A 50 12.37 -12.57 -1.37
C ALA A 50 12.23 -11.22 -0.62
N SER A 51 12.03 -10.12 -1.34
CA SER A 51 11.79 -8.80 -0.75
C SER A 51 10.34 -8.55 -0.36
N SER A 52 9.43 -9.51 -0.61
CA SER A 52 8.00 -9.37 -0.35
C SER A 52 7.73 -9.36 1.14
N ARG A 53 6.86 -8.46 1.59
CA ARG A 53 6.48 -8.31 2.99
C ARG A 53 4.98 -8.20 3.12
N GLU A 54 4.44 -8.69 4.22
CA GLU A 54 3.02 -8.57 4.51
C GLU A 54 2.57 -7.11 4.55
N CYS A 55 1.39 -6.82 3.99
CA CYS A 55 0.82 -5.48 4.04
C CYS A 55 0.05 -5.31 5.35
N PRO A 56 0.44 -4.39 6.24
CA PRO A 56 -0.29 -4.15 7.48
C PRO A 56 -1.72 -3.68 7.21
N GLU A 57 -2.68 -4.11 8.03
CA GLU A 57 -4.09 -3.72 7.89
C GLU A 57 -4.29 -2.20 7.94
N TRP A 58 -3.61 -1.52 8.88
CA TRP A 58 -3.73 -0.06 9.03
C TRP A 58 -3.34 0.70 7.74
N VAL A 59 -2.49 0.14 6.88
CA VAL A 59 -2.14 0.76 5.59
C VAL A 59 -3.36 0.78 4.66
N LEU A 60 -4.10 -0.33 4.62
CA LEU A 60 -5.31 -0.47 3.82
C LEU A 60 -6.40 0.48 4.32
N GLU A 61 -6.62 0.52 5.63
CA GLU A 61 -7.60 1.42 6.26
C GLU A 61 -7.31 2.89 5.93
N ASN A 62 -6.04 3.31 6.06
CA ASN A 62 -5.65 4.68 5.73
C ASN A 62 -5.83 4.98 4.23
N LEU A 63 -5.43 4.07 3.34
CA LEU A 63 -5.61 4.25 1.90
C LEU A 63 -7.08 4.33 1.50
N GLU A 64 -7.93 3.49 2.08
CA GLU A 64 -9.37 3.52 1.81
C GLU A 64 -10.01 4.83 2.29
N GLN A 65 -9.63 5.34 3.46
CA GLN A 65 -10.09 6.64 3.95
C GLN A 65 -9.67 7.77 3.00
N ILE A 66 -8.42 7.75 2.54
CA ILE A 66 -7.89 8.75 1.61
C ILE A 66 -8.63 8.70 0.27
N ILE A 67 -8.85 7.50 -0.28
CA ILE A 67 -9.53 7.33 -1.58
C ILE A 67 -11.01 7.73 -1.47
N LYS A 68 -11.70 7.39 -0.37
CA LYS A 68 -13.11 7.78 -0.15
C LYS A 68 -13.28 9.28 0.07
N GLY A 69 -12.27 9.95 0.61
CA GLY A 69 -12.29 11.40 0.85
C GLY A 69 -11.88 12.26 -0.34
N ARG A 70 -11.59 11.67 -1.50
CA ARG A 70 -11.12 12.33 -2.71
C ARG A 70 -12.24 12.51 -3.73
#